data_AF-A0A1I1ZIZ4-F1
#
_entry.id   AF-A0A1I1ZIZ4-F1
#
_cell.length_a   1.000
_cell.length_b   1.000
_cell.length_c   1.000
_cell.angle_alpha   90.00
_cell.angle_beta   90.00
_cell.angle_gamma   90.00
#
_symmetry.space_group_name_H-M   'P 1'
#
loop_
_entity.id
_entity.type
_entity.pdbx_description
1 polymer ?
#
loop_
_entity_poly.entity_id
_entity_poly.type
_entity_poly.pdbx_seq_one_letter_code
_entity_poly.pdbx_strand_id
1 'polypeptide(L)'
;MTATLLEQRYRAVLRLLPAYYRRAREEEMVETFLLRVGVAEDGAEDEDEARDLDLMRPSWREVGSVVTLAVRSRMGAAGAPSGYVTLGGAVRHFALFALLLQAAATVTEAALSLAWSSRSAYDRSLLLDVFTSDGGYGWARGVALWAAPPLWTAAYATLLRQRPRGARLFAVAAAVAASEPLVDEAHWSGTVTALTVATAVFGWLTVLAVCCGFHADAGPAWLPAVPPGLAFLGTCVLMGGSVVIRPEGVDSQWATGTAFAVAAAACLAARALAARTDRDRNDRDRNDRARTDRPRNDRPAAETTLALAALGLVVLTLRAGLLAVELDVDLPAGLLAGAVAQLAVTVLLVAALAAVGARDLRAAPRTG
;
A
#
# COMPACT_ATOMS: atom_id res chain seq x y z
N MET A 1 -17.72 -33.56 -26.08
CA MET A 1 -18.42 -32.26 -26.13
C MET A 1 -17.40 -31.20 -26.50
N THR A 2 -17.56 -30.57 -27.66
CA THR A 2 -16.75 -29.41 -28.07
C THR A 2 -17.17 -28.21 -27.26
N ALA A 3 -16.24 -27.59 -26.52
CA ALA A 3 -16.52 -26.40 -25.72
C ALA A 3 -16.98 -25.25 -26.63
N THR A 4 -18.12 -24.63 -26.30
CA THR A 4 -18.69 -23.51 -27.07
C THR A 4 -17.77 -22.28 -27.03
N LEU A 5 -17.90 -21.36 -27.98
CA LEU A 5 -17.04 -20.17 -28.04
C LEU A 5 -17.23 -19.29 -26.79
N LEU A 6 -18.47 -19.23 -26.29
CA LEU A 6 -18.82 -18.57 -25.03
C LEU A 6 -18.09 -19.18 -23.83
N GLU A 7 -18.08 -20.50 -23.72
CA GLU A 7 -17.36 -21.23 -22.67
C GLU A 7 -15.85 -20.92 -22.71
N GLN A 8 -15.26 -20.88 -23.92
CA GLN A 8 -13.84 -20.53 -24.09
C GLN A 8 -13.55 -19.10 -23.64
N ARG A 9 -14.44 -18.14 -23.91
CA ARG A 9 -14.33 -16.75 -23.44
C ARG A 9 -14.41 -16.65 -21.93
N TYR A 10 -15.34 -17.35 -21.28
CA TYR A 10 -15.42 -17.39 -19.82
C TYR A 10 -14.18 -18.04 -19.20
N ARG A 11 -13.70 -19.16 -19.73
CA ARG A 11 -12.44 -19.78 -19.29
C ARG A 11 -11.26 -18.83 -19.46
N ALA A 12 -11.22 -18.02 -20.51
CA ALA A 12 -10.18 -17.00 -20.69
C ALA A 12 -10.22 -15.94 -19.57
N VAL A 13 -11.40 -15.50 -19.15
CA VAL A 13 -11.56 -14.57 -18.01
C VAL A 13 -11.18 -15.25 -16.68
N LEU A 14 -11.59 -16.51 -16.47
CA LEU A 14 -11.24 -17.27 -15.27
C LEU A 14 -9.75 -17.55 -15.14
N ARG A 15 -8.97 -17.51 -16.23
CA ARG A 15 -7.49 -17.60 -16.16
C ARG A 15 -6.84 -16.49 -15.32
N LEU A 16 -7.55 -15.41 -15.01
CA LEU A 16 -7.10 -14.39 -14.07
C LEU A 16 -7.00 -14.92 -12.62
N LEU A 17 -7.83 -15.90 -12.26
CA LEU A 17 -7.83 -16.54 -10.95
C LEU A 17 -6.56 -17.37 -10.73
N PRO A 18 -6.08 -17.46 -9.47
CA PRO A 18 -4.96 -18.33 -9.10
C PRO A 18 -5.20 -19.79 -9.48
N ALA A 19 -4.14 -20.49 -9.90
CA ALA A 19 -4.22 -21.88 -10.34
C ALA A 19 -4.81 -22.83 -9.28
N TYR A 20 -4.52 -22.60 -7.99
CA TYR A 20 -5.09 -23.42 -6.91
C TYR A 20 -6.60 -23.26 -6.80
N TYR A 21 -7.12 -22.04 -7.00
CA TYR A 21 -8.55 -21.74 -6.92
C TYR A 21 -9.28 -22.32 -8.14
N ARG A 22 -8.69 -22.17 -9.34
CA ARG A 22 -9.25 -22.71 -10.57
C ARG A 22 -9.43 -24.23 -10.51
N ARG A 23 -8.41 -24.98 -10.06
CA ARG A 23 -8.49 -26.44 -9.95
C ARG A 23 -9.66 -26.94 -9.10
N ALA A 24 -10.09 -26.15 -8.11
CA ALA A 24 -11.15 -26.54 -7.19
C ALA A 24 -12.55 -26.04 -7.60
N ARG A 25 -12.64 -24.95 -8.37
CA ARG A 25 -13.90 -24.21 -8.56
C ARG A 25 -14.19 -23.77 -10.00
N GLU A 26 -13.27 -23.97 -10.95
CA GLU A 26 -13.43 -23.50 -12.33
C GLU A 26 -14.68 -24.07 -13.00
N GLU A 27 -14.91 -25.39 -12.88
CA GLU A 27 -16.06 -26.08 -13.48
C GLU A 27 -17.39 -25.56 -12.91
N GLU A 28 -17.52 -25.54 -11.57
CA GLU A 28 -18.71 -25.00 -10.88
C GLU A 28 -18.99 -23.54 -11.26
N MET A 29 -17.96 -22.70 -11.42
CA MET A 29 -18.14 -21.30 -11.82
C MET A 29 -18.58 -21.18 -13.28
N VAL A 30 -17.96 -21.92 -14.20
CA VAL A 30 -18.36 -21.91 -15.62
C VAL A 30 -19.81 -22.38 -15.76
N GLU A 31 -20.17 -23.47 -15.09
CA GLU A 31 -21.54 -23.99 -15.04
C GLU A 31 -22.52 -22.93 -14.52
N THR A 32 -22.20 -22.29 -13.38
CA THR A 32 -23.04 -21.20 -12.83
C THR A 32 -23.18 -20.02 -13.80
N PHE A 33 -22.12 -19.65 -14.53
CA PHE A 33 -22.19 -18.59 -15.54
C PHE A 33 -23.03 -18.98 -16.75
N LEU A 34 -22.91 -20.21 -17.24
CA LEU A 34 -23.71 -20.73 -18.36
C LEU A 34 -25.20 -20.84 -17.97
N LEU A 35 -25.49 -21.35 -16.77
CA LEU A 35 -26.85 -21.40 -16.20
C LEU A 35 -27.47 -19.99 -16.09
N ARG A 36 -26.68 -18.99 -15.67
CA ARG A 36 -27.16 -17.59 -15.56
C ARG A 36 -27.51 -16.97 -16.91
N VAL A 37 -26.82 -17.36 -17.98
CA VAL A 37 -27.08 -16.89 -19.34
C VAL A 37 -28.29 -17.60 -19.96
N GLY A 38 -28.86 -18.60 -19.29
CA GLY A 38 -30.04 -19.33 -19.75
C GLY A 38 -29.70 -20.56 -20.60
N VAL A 39 -28.44 -21.01 -20.59
CA VAL A 39 -28.07 -22.31 -21.14
C VAL A 39 -28.58 -23.37 -20.16
N ALA A 40 -29.89 -23.68 -20.24
CA ALA A 40 -30.51 -24.73 -19.46
C ALA A 40 -29.92 -26.09 -19.84
N GLU A 41 -29.95 -27.05 -18.91
CA GLU A 41 -29.37 -28.39 -19.03
C GLU A 41 -29.86 -29.19 -20.27
N ASP A 42 -30.96 -28.77 -20.90
CA ASP A 42 -31.53 -29.42 -22.08
C ASP A 42 -30.83 -29.07 -23.41
N GLY A 43 -29.86 -28.15 -23.40
CA GLY A 43 -29.16 -27.71 -24.60
C GLY A 43 -30.01 -26.76 -25.46
N ALA A 44 -29.36 -25.94 -26.28
CA ALA A 44 -30.07 -25.11 -27.25
C ALA A 44 -30.84 -26.05 -28.20
N GLU A 45 -32.17 -26.06 -28.10
CA GLU A 45 -33.02 -26.90 -28.96
C GLU A 45 -32.91 -26.45 -30.43
N ASP A 46 -32.57 -25.18 -30.65
CA ASP A 46 -32.42 -24.55 -31.96
C ASP A 46 -30.96 -24.11 -32.28
N GLU A 47 -30.50 -24.37 -33.51
CA GLU A 47 -29.16 -23.97 -33.99
C GLU A 47 -28.93 -22.45 -33.97
N ASP A 48 -30.00 -21.66 -34.11
CA ASP A 48 -29.94 -20.19 -34.08
C ASP A 48 -29.68 -19.65 -32.66
N GLU A 49 -30.24 -20.30 -31.64
CA GLU A 49 -30.00 -19.95 -30.23
C GLU A 49 -28.56 -20.28 -29.82
N ALA A 50 -28.04 -21.43 -30.27
CA ALA A 50 -26.62 -21.78 -30.09
C ALA A 50 -25.68 -20.73 -30.73
N ARG A 51 -26.06 -20.18 -31.89
CA ARG A 51 -25.28 -19.16 -32.60
C ARG A 51 -25.31 -17.81 -31.89
N ASP A 52 -26.45 -17.41 -31.36
CA ASP A 52 -26.60 -16.17 -30.58
C ASP A 52 -25.81 -16.23 -29.27
N LEU A 53 -25.77 -17.38 -28.62
CA LEU A 53 -24.94 -17.62 -27.43
C LEU A 53 -23.44 -17.46 -27.72
N ASP A 54 -22.95 -17.93 -28.87
CA ASP A 54 -21.55 -17.77 -29.28
C ASP A 54 -21.17 -16.30 -29.58
N LEU A 55 -22.15 -15.46 -29.92
CA LEU A 55 -21.95 -14.02 -30.11
C LEU A 55 -21.92 -13.25 -28.79
N MET A 56 -22.48 -13.79 -27.70
CA MET A 56 -22.45 -13.15 -26.40
C MET A 56 -21.02 -13.00 -25.86
N ARG A 57 -20.76 -11.86 -25.21
CA ARG A 57 -19.48 -11.54 -24.56
C ARG A 57 -19.70 -11.41 -23.06
N PRO A 58 -18.71 -11.82 -22.23
CA PRO A 58 -18.76 -11.56 -20.79
C PRO A 58 -18.96 -10.06 -20.56
N SER A 59 -19.95 -9.72 -19.75
CA SER A 59 -20.21 -8.33 -19.39
C SER A 59 -19.04 -7.76 -18.58
N TRP A 60 -18.78 -6.46 -18.70
CA TRP A 60 -17.77 -5.79 -17.87
C TRP A 60 -17.99 -5.98 -16.37
N ARG A 61 -19.25 -6.15 -15.95
CA ARG A 61 -19.62 -6.46 -14.57
C ARG A 61 -19.14 -7.84 -14.14
N GLU A 62 -19.23 -8.84 -15.00
CA GLU A 62 -18.72 -10.19 -14.74
C GLU A 62 -17.19 -10.23 -14.75
N VAL A 63 -16.55 -9.54 -15.70
CA VAL A 63 -15.09 -9.41 -15.70
C VAL A 63 -14.62 -8.74 -14.41
N GLY A 64 -15.29 -7.66 -13.98
CA GLY A 64 -15.01 -6.98 -12.72
C GLY A 64 -15.21 -7.86 -11.48
N SER A 65 -16.23 -8.72 -11.46
CA SER A 65 -16.44 -9.65 -10.34
C SER A 65 -15.36 -10.73 -10.29
N VAL A 66 -14.95 -11.29 -11.44
CA VAL A 66 -13.86 -12.27 -11.52
C VAL A 66 -12.52 -11.65 -11.13
N VAL A 67 -12.23 -10.42 -11.59
CA VAL A 67 -11.03 -9.68 -11.18
C VAL A 67 -11.02 -9.45 -9.66
N THR A 68 -12.16 -9.02 -9.10
CA THR A 68 -12.29 -8.80 -7.65
C THR A 68 -12.04 -10.09 -6.87
N LEU A 69 -12.58 -11.22 -7.35
CA LEU A 69 -12.36 -12.54 -6.76
C LEU A 69 -10.90 -12.99 -6.92
N ALA A 70 -10.25 -12.71 -8.05
CA ALA A 70 -8.85 -13.00 -8.30
C ALA A 70 -7.94 -12.25 -7.33
N VAL A 71 -8.23 -10.97 -7.11
CA VAL A 71 -7.52 -10.16 -6.11
C VAL A 71 -7.75 -10.74 -4.71
N ARG A 72 -9.02 -10.95 -4.30
CA ARG A 72 -9.34 -11.48 -2.97
C ARG A 72 -8.69 -12.83 -2.68
N SER A 73 -8.71 -13.75 -3.63
CA SER A 73 -8.08 -15.07 -3.48
C SER A 73 -6.55 -14.99 -3.34
N ARG A 74 -5.89 -14.12 -4.12
CA ARG A 74 -4.43 -13.88 -4.00
C ARG A 74 -4.02 -13.26 -2.67
N MET A 75 -4.95 -12.63 -1.94
CA MET A 75 -4.68 -11.88 -0.71
C MET A 75 -4.92 -12.69 0.57
N GLY A 76 -5.00 -14.02 0.42
CA GLY A 76 -5.06 -14.95 1.56
C GLY A 76 -6.49 -15.26 2.00
N ALA A 77 -7.36 -15.64 1.06
CA ALA A 77 -8.65 -16.22 1.39
C ALA A 77 -8.49 -17.53 2.21
N ALA A 78 -9.53 -17.95 2.92
CA ALA A 78 -9.53 -19.19 3.68
C ALA A 78 -9.11 -20.39 2.78
N GLY A 79 -8.16 -21.20 3.25
CA GLY A 79 -7.61 -22.32 2.48
C GLY A 79 -6.57 -21.95 1.41
N ALA A 80 -6.16 -20.68 1.31
CA ALA A 80 -5.10 -20.29 0.37
C ALA A 80 -3.73 -20.86 0.79
N PRO A 81 -2.88 -21.23 -0.19
CA PRO A 81 -1.49 -21.63 0.07
C PRO A 81 -0.72 -20.58 0.89
N SER A 82 0.26 -21.04 1.67
CA SER A 82 1.05 -20.21 2.60
C SER A 82 1.64 -18.94 1.96
N GLY A 83 2.05 -19.01 0.69
CA GLY A 83 2.56 -17.87 -0.07
C GLY A 83 1.53 -16.75 -0.29
N TYR A 84 0.26 -17.08 -0.50
CA TYR A 84 -0.79 -16.07 -0.68
C TYR A 84 -1.24 -15.47 0.65
N VAL A 85 -1.21 -16.26 1.73
CA VAL A 85 -1.48 -15.76 3.09
C VAL A 85 -0.42 -14.72 3.49
N THR A 86 0.86 -15.04 3.27
CA THR A 86 1.97 -14.11 3.56
C THR A 86 1.94 -12.87 2.66
N LEU A 87 1.59 -13.00 1.38
CA LEU A 87 1.38 -11.85 0.49
C LEU A 87 0.25 -10.95 0.99
N GLY A 88 -0.91 -11.54 1.34
CA GLY A 88 -2.04 -10.80 1.89
C GLY A 88 -1.69 -10.07 3.17
N GLY A 89 -0.93 -10.72 4.05
CA GLY A 89 -0.38 -10.11 5.26
C GLY A 89 0.57 -8.96 4.96
N ALA A 90 1.49 -9.13 4.02
CA ALA A 90 2.41 -8.08 3.59
C ALA A 90 1.66 -6.84 3.04
N VAL A 91 0.62 -7.03 2.22
CA VAL A 91 -0.15 -5.89 1.71
C VAL A 91 -0.94 -5.18 2.82
N ARG A 92 -1.49 -5.91 3.80
CA ARG A 92 -2.12 -5.28 4.98
C ARG A 92 -1.15 -4.43 5.78
N HIS A 93 0.05 -4.95 6.04
CA HIS A 93 1.11 -4.19 6.72
C HIS A 93 1.56 -2.99 5.88
N PHE A 94 1.71 -3.15 4.56
CA PHE A 94 2.06 -2.06 3.66
C PHE A 94 1.00 -0.95 3.71
N ALA A 95 -0.28 -1.30 3.61
CA ALA A 95 -1.39 -0.34 3.71
C ALA A 95 -1.37 0.42 5.04
N LEU A 96 -1.11 -0.27 6.16
CA LEU A 96 -1.00 0.38 7.48
C LEU A 96 0.18 1.34 7.57
N PHE A 97 1.37 0.92 7.13
CA PHE A 97 2.56 1.78 7.16
C PHE A 97 2.42 2.96 6.18
N ALA A 98 1.89 2.73 4.98
CA ALA A 98 1.66 3.76 3.99
C ALA A 98 0.65 4.80 4.47
N LEU A 99 -0.49 4.37 5.03
CA LEU A 99 -1.47 5.28 5.64
C LEU A 99 -0.86 6.10 6.78
N LEU A 100 -0.08 5.46 7.66
CA LEU A 100 0.57 6.16 8.76
C LEU A 100 1.61 7.17 8.27
N LEU A 101 2.38 6.82 7.24
CA LEU A 101 3.35 7.73 6.63
C LEU A 101 2.67 8.94 5.99
N GLN A 102 1.61 8.70 5.20
CA GLN A 102 0.82 9.76 4.57
C GLN A 102 0.17 10.68 5.59
N ALA A 103 -0.43 10.10 6.64
CA ALA A 103 -1.03 10.85 7.74
C ALA A 103 0.02 11.71 8.47
N ALA A 104 1.19 11.16 8.78
CA ALA A 104 2.26 11.90 9.45
C ALA A 104 2.83 13.01 8.57
N ALA A 105 3.08 12.73 7.29
CA ALA A 105 3.62 13.71 6.33
C ALA A 105 2.67 14.90 6.19
N THR A 106 1.40 14.64 5.88
CA THR A 106 0.40 15.69 5.66
C THR A 106 0.08 16.49 6.92
N VAL A 107 0.06 15.87 8.10
CA VAL A 107 -0.09 16.60 9.38
C VAL A 107 1.12 17.47 9.67
N THR A 108 2.33 16.98 9.40
CA THR A 108 3.57 17.75 9.59
C THR A 108 3.60 18.95 8.66
N GLU A 109 3.24 18.76 7.39
CA GLU A 109 3.15 19.83 6.40
C GLU A 109 2.12 20.89 6.78
N ALA A 110 0.92 20.48 7.21
CA ALA A 110 -0.11 21.40 7.69
C ALA A 110 0.35 22.17 8.95
N ALA A 111 0.97 21.48 9.92
CA ALA A 111 1.50 22.12 11.13
C ALA A 111 2.60 23.13 10.82
N LEU A 112 3.49 22.81 9.87
CA LEU A 112 4.48 23.74 9.36
C LEU A 112 3.85 24.94 8.68
N SER A 113 2.92 24.73 7.77
CA SER A 113 2.22 25.82 7.08
C SER A 113 1.56 26.79 8.07
N LEU A 114 0.93 26.27 9.13
CA LEU A 114 0.38 27.08 10.23
C LEU A 114 1.47 27.79 11.04
N ALA A 115 2.56 27.10 11.38
CA ALA A 115 3.66 27.69 12.13
C ALA A 115 4.33 28.84 11.34
N TRP A 116 4.53 28.67 10.03
CA TRP A 116 5.09 29.68 9.16
C TRP A 116 4.14 30.87 8.96
N SER A 117 2.86 30.63 8.65
CA SER A 117 1.87 31.70 8.48
C SER A 117 1.63 32.52 9.75
N SER A 118 2.00 32.00 10.93
CA SER A 118 1.94 32.74 12.18
C SER A 118 3.06 33.79 12.34
N ARG A 119 4.15 33.71 11.57
CA ARG A 119 5.35 34.54 11.74
C ARG A 119 5.26 35.93 11.16
N SER A 120 4.53 36.11 10.05
CA SER A 120 4.41 37.42 9.41
C SER A 120 3.00 37.65 8.84
N ALA A 121 2.63 38.92 8.70
CA ALA A 121 1.36 39.30 8.06
C ALA A 121 1.33 38.90 6.58
N TYR A 122 2.48 38.93 5.91
CA TYR A 122 2.64 38.52 4.52
C TYR A 122 2.38 37.01 4.35
N ASP A 123 3.00 36.17 5.18
CA ASP A 123 2.79 34.71 5.11
C ASP A 123 1.35 34.32 5.45
N ARG A 124 0.72 35.05 6.38
CA ARG A 124 -0.71 34.89 6.66
C ARG A 124 -1.57 35.24 5.46
N SER A 125 -1.23 36.30 4.72
CA SER A 125 -1.96 36.68 3.52
C SER A 125 -1.83 35.62 2.42
N LEU A 126 -0.66 35.01 2.24
CA LEU A 126 -0.46 33.90 1.30
C LEU A 126 -1.31 32.67 1.67
N LEU A 127 -1.38 32.32 2.96
CA LEU A 127 -2.23 31.22 3.42
C LEU A 127 -3.72 31.52 3.19
N LEU A 128 -4.16 32.75 3.49
CA LEU A 128 -5.55 33.15 3.27
C LEU A 128 -5.90 33.21 1.78
N ASP A 129 -4.93 33.56 0.93
CA ASP A 129 -5.11 33.64 -0.51
C ASP A 129 -5.56 32.30 -1.12
N VAL A 130 -5.04 31.17 -0.60
CA VAL A 130 -5.50 29.81 -0.96
C VAL A 130 -7.01 29.63 -0.81
N PHE A 131 -7.64 30.35 0.12
CA PHE A 131 -9.08 30.28 0.35
C PHE A 131 -9.88 31.37 -0.37
N THR A 132 -9.22 32.42 -0.90
CA THR A 132 -9.88 33.61 -1.44
C THR A 132 -9.62 33.86 -2.93
N SER A 133 -8.60 33.25 -3.54
CA SER A 133 -8.07 33.63 -4.86
C SER A 133 -9.07 33.48 -6.02
N ASP A 134 -10.03 32.54 -5.95
CA ASP A 134 -10.86 32.17 -7.12
C ASP A 134 -12.36 32.05 -6.79
N GLY A 135 -12.84 32.89 -5.87
CA GLY A 135 -14.24 32.88 -5.45
C GLY A 135 -14.68 31.53 -4.87
N GLY A 136 -15.90 31.07 -5.20
CA GLY A 136 -16.48 29.85 -4.61
C GLY A 136 -15.71 28.56 -4.92
N TYR A 137 -15.09 28.46 -6.11
CA TYR A 137 -14.28 27.31 -6.48
C TYR A 137 -12.95 27.28 -5.72
N GLY A 138 -12.25 28.42 -5.63
CA GLY A 138 -11.02 28.55 -4.86
C GLY A 138 -11.21 28.19 -3.39
N TRP A 139 -12.30 28.67 -2.79
CA TRP A 139 -12.66 28.31 -1.41
C TRP A 139 -12.85 26.80 -1.24
N ALA A 140 -13.65 26.16 -2.10
CA ALA A 140 -13.90 24.72 -2.03
C ALA A 140 -12.61 23.90 -2.22
N ARG A 141 -11.74 24.33 -3.14
CA ARG A 141 -10.41 23.75 -3.39
C ARG A 141 -9.50 23.88 -2.17
N GLY A 142 -9.38 25.08 -1.60
CA GLY A 142 -8.59 25.34 -0.40
C GLY A 142 -9.06 24.49 0.78
N VAL A 143 -10.38 24.40 1.01
CA VAL A 143 -10.95 23.52 2.04
C VAL A 143 -10.64 22.05 1.77
N ALA A 144 -10.72 21.58 0.53
CA ALA A 144 -10.40 20.19 0.19
C ALA A 144 -8.94 19.84 0.45
N LEU A 145 -8.01 20.73 0.06
CA LEU A 145 -6.57 20.56 0.29
C LEU A 145 -6.25 20.55 1.80
N TRP A 146 -6.84 21.48 2.57
CA TRP A 146 -6.66 21.53 4.03
C TRP A 146 -7.35 20.39 4.78
N ALA A 147 -8.37 19.76 4.17
CA ALA A 147 -9.01 18.57 4.71
C ALA A 147 -8.24 17.28 4.37
N ALA A 148 -7.30 17.28 3.42
CA ALA A 148 -6.54 16.07 3.06
C ALA A 148 -5.75 15.47 4.25
N PRO A 149 -5.02 16.24 5.08
CA PRO A 149 -4.35 15.71 6.26
C PRO A 149 -5.26 14.97 7.26
N PRO A 150 -6.40 15.54 7.73
CA PRO A 150 -7.30 14.82 8.61
C PRO A 150 -7.96 13.62 7.94
N LEU A 151 -8.10 13.57 6.61
CA LEU A 151 -8.64 12.40 5.92
C LEU A 151 -7.69 11.19 5.98
N TRP A 152 -6.38 11.37 5.80
CA TRP A 152 -5.42 10.27 5.97
C TRP A 152 -5.39 9.75 7.40
N THR A 153 -5.41 10.65 8.40
CA THR A 153 -5.47 10.25 9.82
C THR A 153 -6.79 9.54 10.17
N ALA A 154 -7.93 10.01 9.64
CA ALA A 154 -9.22 9.35 9.80
C ALA A 154 -9.25 7.97 9.13
N ALA A 155 -8.63 7.83 7.95
CA ALA A 155 -8.48 6.54 7.27
C ALA A 155 -7.69 5.55 8.15
N TYR A 156 -6.55 5.99 8.70
CA TYR A 156 -5.75 5.17 9.62
C TYR A 156 -6.51 4.80 10.89
N ALA A 157 -7.16 5.76 11.56
CA ALA A 157 -7.91 5.54 12.79
C ALA A 157 -9.13 4.61 12.58
N THR A 158 -9.85 4.76 11.47
CA THR A 158 -10.97 3.86 11.15
C THR A 158 -10.51 2.45 10.80
N LEU A 159 -9.33 2.32 10.17
CA LEU A 159 -8.70 1.03 9.91
C LEU A 159 -8.32 0.31 11.22
N LEU A 160 -7.72 1.03 12.18
CA LEU A 160 -7.44 0.50 13.53
C LEU A 160 -8.71 0.07 14.28
N ARG A 161 -9.83 0.77 14.06
CA ARG A 161 -11.15 0.41 14.59
C ARG A 161 -11.85 -0.72 13.82
N GLN A 162 -11.15 -1.39 12.89
CA GLN A 162 -11.68 -2.47 12.05
C GLN A 162 -12.93 -2.05 11.25
N ARG A 163 -12.99 -0.79 10.80
CA ARG A 163 -14.06 -0.26 9.94
C ARG A 163 -13.53 -0.02 8.51
N PRO A 164 -13.31 -1.09 7.72
CA PRO A 164 -12.62 -0.98 6.42
C PRO A 164 -13.37 -0.12 5.41
N ARG A 165 -14.72 -0.06 5.48
CA ARG A 165 -15.52 0.80 4.60
C ARG A 165 -15.20 2.29 4.81
N GLY A 166 -15.16 2.74 6.07
CA GLY A 166 -14.80 4.12 6.40
C GLY A 166 -13.36 4.43 6.00
N ALA A 167 -12.43 3.52 6.28
CA ALA A 167 -11.03 3.67 5.91
C ALA A 167 -10.83 3.87 4.40
N ARG A 168 -11.54 3.08 3.57
CA ARG A 168 -11.50 3.21 2.11
C ARG A 168 -12.05 4.56 1.64
N LEU A 169 -13.20 4.98 2.17
CA LEU A 169 -13.81 6.26 1.77
C LEU A 169 -12.88 7.43 2.10
N PHE A 170 -12.31 7.46 3.31
CA PHE A 170 -11.37 8.50 3.71
C PHE A 170 -10.06 8.45 2.91
N ALA A 171 -9.51 7.26 2.65
CA ALA A 171 -8.30 7.11 1.85
C ALA A 171 -8.51 7.56 0.39
N VAL A 172 -9.65 7.21 -0.22
CA VAL A 172 -9.99 7.65 -1.59
C VAL A 172 -10.15 9.17 -1.62
N ALA A 173 -10.88 9.76 -0.68
CA ALA A 173 -11.05 11.21 -0.61
C ALA A 173 -9.70 11.92 -0.44
N ALA A 174 -8.82 11.40 0.42
CA ALA A 174 -7.48 11.94 0.63
C ALA A 174 -6.60 11.80 -0.63
N ALA A 175 -6.65 10.67 -1.33
CA ALA A 175 -5.89 10.46 -2.56
C ALA A 175 -6.38 11.33 -3.73
N VAL A 176 -7.69 11.58 -3.83
CA VAL A 176 -8.26 12.52 -4.80
C VAL A 176 -7.75 13.93 -4.52
N ALA A 177 -7.80 14.38 -3.26
CA ALA A 177 -7.25 15.68 -2.89
C ALA A 177 -5.73 15.76 -3.17
N ALA A 178 -4.97 14.71 -2.86
CA ALA A 178 -3.53 14.65 -3.14
C ALA A 178 -3.17 14.58 -4.64
N SER A 179 -4.14 14.30 -5.52
CA SER A 179 -3.93 14.31 -6.97
C SER A 179 -4.16 15.68 -7.62
N GLU A 180 -4.65 16.67 -6.86
CA GLU A 180 -4.91 18.01 -7.37
C GLU A 180 -3.66 18.70 -7.93
N PRO A 181 -2.48 18.66 -7.28
CA PRO A 181 -1.26 19.28 -7.83
C PRO A 181 -0.87 18.71 -9.19
N LEU A 182 -1.14 17.42 -9.43
CA LEU A 182 -0.88 16.78 -10.72
C LEU A 182 -1.80 17.34 -11.82
N VAL A 183 -3.06 17.60 -11.51
CA VAL A 183 -4.03 18.18 -12.45
C VAL A 183 -3.69 19.64 -12.73
N ASP A 184 -3.34 20.39 -11.69
CA ASP A 184 -3.00 21.81 -11.79
C ASP A 184 -1.72 21.99 -12.62
N GLU A 185 -0.66 21.23 -12.33
CA GLU A 185 0.59 21.27 -13.07
C GLU A 185 0.39 20.90 -14.55
N ALA A 186 -0.37 19.84 -14.83
CA ALA A 186 -0.71 19.43 -16.19
C ALA A 186 -1.53 20.50 -16.94
N HIS A 187 -2.41 21.23 -16.25
CA HIS A 187 -3.24 22.26 -16.84
C HIS A 187 -2.45 23.54 -17.16
N TRP A 188 -1.62 24.01 -16.22
CA TRP A 188 -0.92 25.30 -16.34
C TRP A 188 0.41 25.22 -17.07
N SER A 189 1.21 24.20 -16.79
CA SER A 189 2.58 24.12 -17.33
C SER A 189 2.69 23.26 -18.59
N GLY A 190 1.70 22.39 -18.83
CA GLY A 190 1.75 21.40 -19.90
C GLY A 190 2.76 20.27 -19.67
N THR A 191 3.48 20.32 -18.54
CA THR A 191 4.40 19.27 -18.08
C THR A 191 3.97 18.81 -16.69
N VAL A 192 4.46 17.64 -16.27
CA VAL A 192 4.24 17.13 -14.91
C VAL A 192 5.56 16.69 -14.34
N THR A 193 5.91 17.16 -13.15
CA THR A 193 7.14 16.74 -12.48
C THR A 193 7.05 15.28 -12.05
N ALA A 194 8.19 14.60 -12.03
CA ALA A 194 8.25 13.22 -11.55
C ALA A 194 7.77 13.11 -10.09
N LEU A 195 7.95 14.16 -9.28
CA LEU A 195 7.55 14.21 -7.88
C LEU A 195 6.02 14.24 -7.70
N THR A 196 5.29 15.05 -8.48
CA THR A 196 3.81 15.11 -8.39
C THR A 196 3.18 13.79 -8.85
N VAL A 197 3.70 13.20 -9.94
CA VAL A 197 3.30 11.88 -10.40
C VAL A 197 3.57 10.82 -9.33
N ALA A 198 4.77 10.80 -8.74
CA ALA A 198 5.14 9.83 -7.71
C ALA A 198 4.27 9.97 -6.45
N THR A 199 3.92 11.19 -6.06
CA THR A 199 3.05 11.47 -4.90
C THR A 199 1.62 10.99 -5.14
N ALA A 200 1.05 11.29 -6.31
CA ALA A 200 -0.27 10.80 -6.71
C ALA A 200 -0.30 9.27 -6.77
N VAL A 201 0.71 8.66 -7.41
CA VAL A 201 0.86 7.20 -7.49
C VAL A 201 0.95 6.59 -6.09
N PHE A 202 1.72 7.19 -5.16
CA PHE A 202 1.80 6.69 -3.79
C PHE A 202 0.45 6.75 -3.05
N GLY A 203 -0.30 7.85 -3.21
CA GLY A 203 -1.66 7.98 -2.67
C GLY A 203 -2.59 6.87 -3.18
N TRP A 204 -2.63 6.66 -4.49
CA TRP A 204 -3.47 5.63 -5.11
C TRP A 204 -3.01 4.20 -4.81
N LEU A 205 -1.70 3.94 -4.74
CA LEU A 205 -1.17 2.64 -4.29
C LEU A 205 -1.60 2.34 -2.85
N THR A 206 -1.63 3.34 -1.98
CA THR A 206 -2.12 3.21 -0.60
C THR A 206 -3.60 2.84 -0.58
N VAL A 207 -4.43 3.53 -1.39
CA VAL A 207 -5.86 3.22 -1.56
C VAL A 207 -6.07 1.79 -2.04
N LEU A 208 -5.35 1.38 -3.09
CA LEU A 208 -5.43 0.03 -3.64
C LEU A 208 -5.03 -1.00 -2.59
N ALA A 209 -3.95 -0.77 -1.85
CA ALA A 209 -3.53 -1.66 -0.78
C ALA A 209 -4.57 -1.79 0.35
N VAL A 210 -5.25 -0.68 0.74
CA VAL A 210 -6.35 -0.73 1.71
C VAL A 210 -7.53 -1.52 1.16
N CYS A 211 -7.92 -1.29 -0.10
CA CYS A 211 -9.01 -2.00 -0.77
C CYS A 211 -8.73 -3.50 -0.90
N CYS A 212 -7.52 -3.88 -1.30
CA CYS A 212 -7.12 -5.26 -1.51
C CYS A 212 -6.84 -5.99 -0.19
N GLY A 213 -6.16 -5.36 0.76
CA GLY A 213 -5.70 -6.00 2.00
C GLY A 213 -6.81 -6.20 3.03
N PHE A 214 -7.82 -5.33 3.06
CA PHE A 214 -8.84 -5.28 4.11
C PHE A 214 -10.23 -5.64 3.59
N HIS A 215 -10.43 -6.85 3.11
CA HIS A 215 -11.74 -7.38 2.71
C HIS A 215 -12.44 -8.11 3.87
N ALA A 216 -13.71 -8.48 3.68
CA ALA A 216 -14.52 -9.10 4.74
C ALA A 216 -13.94 -10.43 5.27
N ASP A 217 -13.30 -11.24 4.41
CA ASP A 217 -12.65 -12.49 4.86
C ASP A 217 -11.21 -12.28 5.39
N ALA A 218 -10.71 -11.05 5.43
CA ALA A 218 -9.35 -10.82 5.90
C ALA A 218 -9.33 -10.92 7.43
N GLY A 219 -8.33 -11.59 7.97
CA GLY A 219 -8.08 -11.58 9.42
C GLY A 219 -7.93 -10.15 9.94
N PRO A 220 -8.25 -9.89 11.22
CA PRO A 220 -8.13 -8.55 11.79
C PRO A 220 -6.69 -8.09 11.68
N ALA A 221 -6.48 -6.85 11.21
CA ALA A 221 -5.14 -6.30 11.15
C ALA A 221 -4.78 -5.75 12.52
N TRP A 222 -3.93 -6.46 13.21
CA TRP A 222 -3.25 -5.94 14.39
C TRP A 222 -1.88 -5.50 13.90
N LEU A 223 -1.51 -4.24 14.17
CA LEU A 223 -0.10 -3.90 14.15
C LEU A 223 0.57 -4.84 15.16
N PRO A 224 1.62 -5.58 14.77
CA PRO A 224 2.35 -6.36 15.75
C PRO A 224 2.75 -5.41 16.86
N ALA A 225 2.36 -5.72 18.11
CA ALA A 225 2.64 -4.88 19.28
C ALA A 225 4.16 -4.71 19.56
N VAL A 226 5.00 -5.35 18.74
CA VAL A 226 6.46 -5.32 18.74
C VAL A 226 6.98 -4.15 17.85
N PRO A 227 8.30 -3.86 17.75
CA PRO A 227 8.79 -2.49 17.70
C PRO A 227 8.55 -1.71 16.40
N PRO A 228 8.40 -2.27 15.17
CA PRO A 228 8.47 -1.44 13.97
C PRO A 228 7.27 -0.50 13.84
N GLY A 229 6.07 -0.90 14.26
CA GLY A 229 4.89 -0.02 14.19
C GLY A 229 4.98 1.16 15.16
N LEU A 230 5.39 0.90 16.41
CA LEU A 230 5.59 1.94 17.43
C LEU A 230 6.83 2.80 17.14
N ALA A 231 7.91 2.19 16.65
CA ALA A 231 9.10 2.94 16.22
C ALA A 231 8.76 3.82 15.02
N PHE A 232 8.02 3.32 14.03
CA PHE A 232 7.60 4.12 12.89
C PHE A 232 6.67 5.26 13.31
N LEU A 233 5.64 4.98 14.13
CA LEU A 233 4.76 6.00 14.69
C LEU A 233 5.54 7.04 15.51
N GLY A 234 6.38 6.59 16.43
CA GLY A 234 7.21 7.44 17.28
C GLY A 234 8.19 8.28 16.47
N THR A 235 8.80 7.72 15.42
CA THR A 235 9.70 8.46 14.53
C THR A 235 8.93 9.49 13.71
N CYS A 236 7.75 9.14 13.19
CA CYS A 236 6.87 10.09 12.51
C CYS A 236 6.52 11.29 13.43
N VAL A 237 6.15 11.03 14.69
CA VAL A 237 5.82 12.09 15.66
C VAL A 237 7.04 12.91 16.04
N LEU A 238 8.17 12.27 16.35
CA LEU A 238 9.42 12.95 16.71
C LEU A 238 9.95 13.81 15.56
N MET A 239 9.86 13.32 14.32
CA MET A 239 10.26 14.09 13.15
C MET A 239 9.34 15.28 12.91
N GLY A 240 8.01 15.08 12.97
CA GLY A 240 7.06 16.19 12.87
C GLY A 240 7.31 17.26 13.95
N GLY A 241 7.55 16.84 15.19
CA GLY A 241 7.92 17.74 16.29
C GLY A 241 9.26 18.46 16.08
N SER A 242 10.28 17.76 15.56
CA SER A 242 11.61 18.35 15.32
C SER A 242 11.56 19.48 14.28
N VAL A 243 10.71 19.31 13.27
CA VAL A 243 10.54 20.26 12.17
C VAL A 243 9.79 21.52 12.65
N VAL A 244 8.82 21.37 13.56
CA VAL A 244 8.16 22.52 14.22
C VAL A 244 9.13 23.27 15.13
N ILE A 245 10.02 22.58 15.85
CA ILE A 245 10.98 23.20 16.77
C ILE A 245 12.14 23.88 16.01
N ARG A 246 12.60 23.32 14.89
CA ARG A 246 13.70 23.84 14.06
C ARG A 246 13.33 23.94 12.58
N PRO A 247 12.50 24.93 12.20
CA PRO A 247 12.04 25.08 10.82
C PRO A 247 13.14 25.49 9.83
N GLU A 248 14.29 26.01 10.30
CA GLU A 248 15.41 26.40 9.43
C GLU A 248 16.44 25.28 9.22
N GLY A 249 16.36 24.19 9.99
CA GLY A 249 17.42 23.17 10.03
C GLY A 249 17.05 21.82 9.43
N VAL A 250 15.78 21.58 9.11
CA VAL A 250 15.29 20.27 8.65
C VAL A 250 14.24 20.48 7.58
N ASP A 251 14.58 20.14 6.35
CA ASP A 251 13.63 20.03 5.26
C ASP A 251 12.56 18.98 5.63
N SER A 252 11.28 19.37 5.53
CA SER A 252 10.12 18.55 5.87
C SER A 252 10.10 17.22 5.09
N GLN A 253 10.76 17.20 3.94
CA GLN A 253 10.82 16.04 3.07
C GLN A 253 11.83 14.98 3.54
N TRP A 254 12.72 15.31 4.49
CA TRP A 254 13.64 14.34 5.10
C TRP A 254 12.94 13.45 6.12
N ALA A 255 11.83 13.93 6.71
CA ALA A 255 11.10 13.23 7.75
C ALA A 255 10.57 11.86 7.30
N THR A 256 10.07 11.74 6.07
CA THR A 256 9.50 10.48 5.56
C THR A 256 10.58 9.43 5.31
N GLY A 257 11.69 9.81 4.68
CA GLY A 257 12.81 8.91 4.41
C GLY A 257 13.54 8.47 5.69
N THR A 258 13.70 9.37 6.66
CA THR A 258 14.30 9.04 7.97
C THR A 258 13.38 8.14 8.80
N ALA A 259 12.06 8.41 8.84
CA ALA A 259 11.10 7.55 9.51
C ALA A 259 11.10 6.13 8.93
N PHE A 260 11.14 6.01 7.60
CA PHE A 260 11.33 4.73 6.93
C PHE A 260 12.65 4.08 7.32
N ALA A 261 13.77 4.80 7.26
CA ALA A 261 15.10 4.25 7.54
C ALA A 261 15.22 3.71 8.96
N VAL A 262 14.69 4.43 9.96
CA VAL A 262 14.68 4.00 11.37
C VAL A 262 13.82 2.75 11.54
N ALA A 263 12.61 2.71 10.97
CA ALA A 263 11.75 1.53 11.08
C ALA A 263 12.34 0.30 10.36
N ALA A 264 12.94 0.49 9.20
CA ALA A 264 13.65 -0.55 8.46
C ALA A 264 14.85 -1.09 9.26
N ALA A 265 15.67 -0.21 9.83
CA ALA A 265 16.80 -0.58 10.67
C ALA A 265 16.36 -1.31 11.94
N ALA A 266 15.34 -0.81 12.63
CA ALA A 266 14.76 -1.44 13.82
C ALA A 266 14.20 -2.84 13.51
N CYS A 267 13.53 -3.00 12.36
CA CYS A 267 13.05 -4.29 11.88
C CYS A 267 14.21 -5.27 11.64
N LEU A 268 15.24 -4.85 10.89
CA LEU A 268 16.41 -5.69 10.63
C LEU A 268 17.18 -6.05 11.91
N ALA A 269 17.32 -5.11 12.84
CA ALA A 269 17.96 -5.34 14.14
C ALA A 269 17.16 -6.34 14.99
N ALA A 270 15.84 -6.17 15.10
CA ALA A 270 14.97 -7.10 15.81
C ALA A 270 15.08 -8.53 15.24
N ARG A 271 15.21 -8.65 13.91
CA ARG A 271 15.40 -9.95 13.26
C ARG A 271 16.78 -10.55 13.51
N ALA A 272 17.83 -9.73 13.48
CA ALA A 272 19.18 -10.19 13.80
C ALA A 272 19.26 -10.68 15.26
N LEU A 273 18.59 -9.99 16.18
CA LEU A 273 18.48 -10.40 17.59
C LEU A 273 17.70 -11.70 17.74
N ALA A 274 16.54 -11.83 17.08
CA ALA A 274 15.75 -13.06 17.10
C ALA A 274 16.53 -14.27 16.59
N ALA A 275 17.29 -14.10 15.49
CA ALA A 275 18.13 -15.16 14.94
C ALA A 275 19.27 -15.58 15.89
N ARG A 276 19.84 -14.65 16.67
CA ARG A 276 20.85 -14.96 17.69
C ARG A 276 20.23 -15.78 18.83
N THR A 277 19.09 -15.32 19.35
CA THR A 277 18.40 -16.03 20.44
C THR A 277 17.93 -17.42 20.03
N ASP A 278 17.56 -17.62 18.76
CA ASP A 278 17.17 -18.95 18.26
C ASP A 278 18.37 -19.89 18.11
N ARG A 279 19.55 -19.37 17.75
CA ARG A 279 20.77 -20.16 17.71
C ARG A 279 21.15 -20.66 19.10
N ASP A 280 21.16 -19.78 20.10
CA ASP A 280 21.46 -20.14 21.49
C ASP A 280 20.42 -21.11 22.08
N ARG A 281 19.15 -20.95 21.69
CA ARG A 281 18.06 -21.84 22.09
C ARG A 281 18.16 -23.20 21.41
N ASN A 282 18.52 -23.26 20.13
CA ASN A 282 18.69 -24.50 19.38
C ASN A 282 19.78 -25.38 20.01
N ASP A 283 20.87 -24.79 20.51
CA ASP A 283 21.94 -25.52 21.20
C ASP A 283 21.47 -26.12 22.53
N ARG A 284 20.53 -25.46 23.25
CA ARG A 284 19.90 -26.01 24.46
C ARG A 284 18.81 -27.04 24.14
N ASP A 285 17.91 -26.71 23.21
CA ASP A 285 16.77 -27.56 22.83
C ASP A 285 17.21 -28.84 22.12
N ARG A 286 18.43 -28.90 21.54
CA ARG A 286 19.00 -30.16 21.04
C ARG A 286 19.14 -31.22 22.13
N ASN A 287 19.24 -30.82 23.40
CA ASN A 287 19.18 -31.72 24.55
C ASN A 287 17.74 -32.08 24.97
N ASP A 288 16.75 -31.23 24.70
CA ASP A 288 15.37 -31.38 25.22
C ASP A 288 14.33 -31.85 24.17
N ARG A 289 14.73 -31.97 22.90
CA ARG A 289 13.86 -32.20 21.71
C ARG A 289 13.12 -33.52 21.60
N ALA A 290 13.05 -34.32 22.66
CA ALA A 290 12.20 -35.50 22.66
C ALA A 290 10.70 -35.19 22.83
N ARG A 291 10.29 -33.96 23.25
CA ARG A 291 8.97 -33.85 23.90
C ARG A 291 7.87 -32.96 23.34
N THR A 292 8.07 -31.96 22.47
CA THR A 292 6.91 -31.16 22.02
C THR A 292 7.09 -30.45 20.68
N ASP A 293 6.38 -30.94 19.67
CA ASP A 293 6.04 -30.20 18.45
C ASP A 293 4.99 -29.13 18.77
N ARG A 294 5.43 -27.88 18.94
CA ARG A 294 4.51 -26.73 18.95
C ARG A 294 4.74 -25.90 17.68
N PRO A 295 3.69 -25.63 16.90
CA PRO A 295 3.82 -24.87 15.66
C PRO A 295 4.33 -23.45 15.94
N ARG A 296 5.46 -23.13 15.30
CA ARG A 296 6.21 -21.89 15.48
C ARG A 296 5.51 -20.72 14.79
N ASN A 297 5.24 -19.65 15.54
CA ASN A 297 4.44 -18.49 15.09
C ASN A 297 5.29 -17.43 14.36
N ASP A 298 6.15 -17.83 13.42
CA ASP A 298 7.15 -16.94 12.77
C ASP A 298 6.59 -16.18 11.55
N ARG A 299 5.33 -16.42 11.16
CA ARG A 299 4.68 -15.80 9.99
C ARG A 299 4.62 -14.26 9.96
N PRO A 300 4.35 -13.53 11.07
CA PRO A 300 4.19 -12.07 10.99
C PRO A 300 5.47 -11.31 10.64
N ALA A 301 6.65 -11.94 10.82
CA ALA A 301 7.93 -11.31 10.55
C ALA A 301 8.21 -11.12 9.05
N ALA A 302 7.90 -12.14 8.23
CA ALA A 302 8.10 -12.10 6.78
C ALA A 302 7.19 -11.05 6.12
N GLU A 303 5.92 -11.01 6.54
CA GLU A 303 4.91 -10.06 6.07
C GLU A 303 5.38 -8.61 6.29
N THR A 304 5.87 -8.31 7.49
CA THR A 304 6.37 -6.99 7.85
C THR A 304 7.60 -6.59 7.02
N THR A 305 8.54 -7.51 6.79
CA THR A 305 9.74 -7.20 5.99
C THR A 305 9.43 -6.90 4.53
N LEU A 306 8.52 -7.66 3.91
CA LEU A 306 8.10 -7.43 2.54
C LEU A 306 7.32 -6.12 2.42
N ALA A 307 6.45 -5.83 3.38
CA ALA A 307 5.71 -4.58 3.45
C ALA A 307 6.64 -3.36 3.51
N LEU A 308 7.64 -3.40 4.39
CA LEU A 308 8.64 -2.33 4.50
C LEU A 308 9.51 -2.24 3.24
N ALA A 309 9.90 -3.37 2.62
CA ALA A 309 10.63 -3.32 1.36
C ALA A 309 9.83 -2.62 0.25
N ALA A 310 8.55 -2.95 0.11
CA ALA A 310 7.65 -2.32 -0.85
C ALA A 310 7.45 -0.81 -0.55
N LEU A 311 7.24 -0.45 0.72
CA LEU A 311 7.14 0.95 1.14
C LEU A 311 8.43 1.72 0.84
N GLY A 312 9.59 1.11 1.11
CA GLY A 312 10.88 1.72 0.86
C GLY A 312 11.16 1.96 -0.62
N LEU A 313 10.67 1.10 -1.52
CA LEU A 313 10.71 1.37 -2.96
C LEU A 313 9.92 2.64 -3.33
N VAL A 314 8.75 2.83 -2.74
CA VAL A 314 7.95 4.04 -2.98
C VAL A 314 8.64 5.28 -2.42
N VAL A 315 9.15 5.20 -1.19
CA VAL A 315 9.94 6.28 -0.57
C VAL A 315 11.17 6.62 -1.40
N LEU A 316 11.85 5.60 -1.95
CA LEU A 316 12.99 5.79 -2.84
C LEU A 316 12.60 6.54 -4.11
N THR A 317 11.49 6.20 -4.76
CA THR A 317 11.00 6.91 -5.95
C THR A 317 10.67 8.37 -5.63
N LEU A 318 10.00 8.63 -4.51
CA LEU A 318 9.70 10.00 -4.07
C LEU A 318 10.97 10.81 -3.82
N ARG A 319 11.96 10.23 -3.13
CA ARG A 319 13.23 10.89 -2.84
C ARG A 319 14.09 11.10 -4.08
N ALA A 320 14.08 10.18 -5.04
CA ALA A 320 14.78 10.36 -6.31
C ALA A 320 14.14 11.48 -7.14
N GLY A 321 12.80 11.53 -7.20
CA GLY A 321 12.08 12.60 -7.89
C GLY A 321 12.33 13.97 -7.27
N LEU A 322 12.38 14.03 -5.94
CA LEU A 322 12.73 15.25 -5.24
C LEU A 322 14.18 15.68 -5.49
N LEU A 323 15.14 14.75 -5.39
CA LEU A 323 16.55 15.05 -5.64
C LEU A 323 16.76 15.59 -7.06
N ALA A 324 15.97 15.14 -8.04
CA ALA A 324 16.02 15.67 -9.39
C ALA A 324 15.59 17.15 -9.45
N VAL A 325 14.51 17.53 -8.77
CA VAL A 325 14.07 18.94 -8.65
C VAL A 325 15.12 19.78 -7.91
N GLU A 326 15.69 19.22 -6.85
CA GLU A 326 16.73 19.85 -6.05
C GLU A 326 18.03 20.08 -6.81
N LEU A 327 18.39 19.22 -7.76
CA LEU A 327 19.59 19.38 -8.60
C LEU A 327 19.45 20.51 -9.62
N ASP A 328 18.22 20.88 -9.99
CA ASP A 328 17.96 22.03 -10.85
C ASP A 328 18.05 23.37 -10.09
N VAL A 329 18.05 23.32 -8.76
CA VAL A 329 18.22 24.47 -7.87
C VAL A 329 19.64 24.44 -7.29
N ASP A 330 20.38 25.55 -7.33
CA ASP A 330 21.75 25.62 -6.79
C ASP A 330 21.78 25.47 -5.25
N LEU A 331 21.62 24.24 -4.75
CA LEU A 331 21.59 23.94 -3.33
C LEU A 331 22.99 24.01 -2.70
N PRO A 332 23.10 24.44 -1.42
CA PRO A 332 24.32 24.29 -0.64
C PRO A 332 24.84 22.84 -0.67
N ALA A 333 26.14 22.66 -0.94
CA ALA A 333 26.75 21.34 -1.10
C ALA A 333 26.51 20.38 0.08
N GLY A 334 26.36 20.90 1.30
CA GLY A 334 26.04 20.09 2.49
C GLY A 334 24.64 19.46 2.44
N LEU A 335 23.64 20.18 1.93
CA LEU A 335 22.27 19.67 1.78
C LEU A 335 22.23 18.59 0.71
N LEU A 336 22.88 18.84 -0.43
CA LEU A 336 22.98 17.87 -1.52
C LEU A 336 23.68 16.58 -1.05
N ALA A 337 24.81 16.70 -0.34
CA ALA A 337 25.53 15.54 0.20
C ALA A 337 24.65 14.72 1.17
N GLY A 338 23.87 15.40 2.02
CA GLY A 338 22.96 14.73 2.93
C GLY A 338 21.78 14.05 2.23
N ALA A 339 21.20 14.67 1.21
CA ALA A 339 20.12 14.08 0.40
C ALA A 339 20.61 12.82 -0.34
N VAL A 340 21.81 12.87 -0.93
CA VAL A 340 22.45 11.72 -1.58
C VAL A 340 22.75 10.60 -0.58
N ALA A 341 23.30 10.93 0.60
CA ALA A 341 23.57 9.96 1.65
C ALA A 341 22.28 9.27 2.14
N GLN A 342 21.20 10.03 2.35
CA GLN A 342 19.91 9.49 2.74
C GLN A 342 19.33 8.55 1.67
N LEU A 343 19.45 8.92 0.39
CA LEU A 343 19.03 8.07 -0.73
C LEU A 343 19.81 6.74 -0.74
N ALA A 344 21.13 6.80 -0.58
CA ALA A 344 21.99 5.62 -0.54
C ALA A 344 21.63 4.69 0.64
N VAL A 345 21.41 5.24 1.84
CA VAL A 345 20.96 4.46 3.01
C VAL A 345 19.60 3.81 2.74
N THR A 346 18.67 4.54 2.11
CA THR A 346 17.35 4.01 1.75
C THR A 346 17.46 2.82 0.78
N VAL A 347 18.30 2.94 -0.26
CA VAL A 347 18.57 1.85 -1.21
C VAL A 347 19.10 0.60 -0.49
N LEU A 348 20.08 0.76 0.39
CA LEU A 348 20.67 -0.36 1.14
C LEU A 348 19.65 -1.05 2.04
N LEU A 349 18.82 -0.28 2.75
CA LEU A 349 17.79 -0.82 3.63
C LEU A 349 16.69 -1.55 2.84
N VAL A 350 16.25 -1.00 1.71
CA VAL A 350 15.30 -1.66 0.81
C VAL A 350 15.85 -2.99 0.31
N ALA A 351 17.10 -3.00 -0.17
CA ALA A 351 17.75 -4.21 -0.66
C ALA A 351 17.88 -5.28 0.45
N ALA A 352 18.26 -4.87 1.66
CA ALA A 352 18.37 -5.77 2.80
C ALA A 352 17.01 -6.37 3.21
N LEU A 353 15.96 -5.55 3.29
CA LEU A 353 14.60 -6.01 3.60
C LEU A 353 14.07 -6.96 2.53
N ALA A 354 14.27 -6.64 1.25
CA ALA A 354 13.87 -7.50 0.14
C ALA A 354 14.60 -8.85 0.16
N ALA A 355 15.91 -8.85 0.43
CA ALA A 355 16.70 -10.07 0.55
C ALA A 355 16.25 -10.95 1.72
N VAL A 356 15.96 -10.36 2.88
CA VAL A 356 15.44 -11.09 4.06
C VAL A 356 14.03 -11.63 3.78
N GLY A 357 13.13 -10.82 3.25
CA GLY A 357 11.77 -11.24 2.91
C GLY A 357 11.75 -12.37 1.86
N ALA A 358 12.61 -12.29 0.83
CA ALA A 358 12.72 -13.34 -0.18
C ALA A 358 13.27 -14.65 0.38
N ARG A 359 14.19 -14.59 1.36
CA ARG A 359 14.69 -15.79 2.05
C ARG A 359 13.59 -16.46 2.86
N ASP A 360 12.80 -15.68 3.60
CA ASP A 360 11.68 -16.20 4.39
C ASP A 360 10.63 -16.88 3.51
N LEU A 361 10.28 -16.27 2.37
CA LEU A 361 9.34 -16.86 1.42
C LEU A 361 9.84 -18.21 0.84
N ARG A 362 11.15 -18.35 0.65
CA ARG A 362 11.75 -19.61 0.16
C ARG A 362 11.84 -20.68 1.24
N ALA A 363 11.98 -20.28 2.51
CA ALA A 363 12.06 -21.19 3.65
C ALA A 363 10.68 -21.72 4.08
N ALA A 364 9.59 -21.07 3.67
CA ALA A 364 8.24 -21.52 3.97
C ALA A 364 7.99 -22.92 3.36
N PRO A 365 7.59 -23.92 4.16
CA PRO A 365 7.34 -25.27 3.67
C PRO A 365 6.27 -25.24 2.58
N ARG A 366 6.56 -25.91 1.47
CA ARG A 366 5.59 -26.16 0.38
C ARG A 366 4.62 -27.23 0.86
N THR A 367 3.65 -26.84 1.67
CA THR A 367 2.48 -27.68 1.95
C THR A 367 1.63 -27.69 0.69
N GLY A 368 1.76 -28.76 -0.09
CA GLY A 368 0.97 -29.04 -1.29
C GLY A 368 -0.40 -29.60 -0.95
#